data_AF-A0A5C6CWY6-F1
#
_entry.id   AF-A0A5C6CWY6-F1
#
_cell.length_a   1.000
_cell.length_b   1.000
_cell.length_c   1.000
_cell.angle_alpha   90.00
_cell.angle_beta   90.00
_cell.angle_gamma   90.00
#
_symmetry.space_group_name_H-M   'P 1'
#
loop_
_entity.id
_entity.type
_entity.pdbx_description
1 polymer ?
#
loop_
_entity_poly.entity_id
_entity_poly.type
_entity_poly.pdbx_seq_one_letter_code
_entity_poly.pdbx_strand_id
1 'polypeptide(L)'
;MNDPDRRQFLQRTGRTTCAVALGGTGIVLGRRACSEDAWAIVPNKCVNIRLGVTGSEQVCDVCATDCVLPLSAVRAVNDHAECGRCCICPAYYDVRGPMGPDGLPAKKLCPRDAIVRTPIGEVDPYDPLNNFYEYTIDESKCNGCGRCVMECKDPAGLGSIRLEVRYDLCVCCNQCSIAQHCPEEAYCRIGPQPAPARTLEGGHV
;
A
#
# COMPACT_ATOMS: atom_id res chain seq x y z
N MET A 1 -59.21 -37.07 17.14
CA MET A 1 -57.92 -36.47 16.73
C MET A 1 -58.03 -36.19 15.24
N ASN A 2 -58.21 -34.92 14.86
CA ASN A 2 -58.31 -34.55 13.44
C ASN A 2 -56.92 -34.69 12.82
N ASP A 3 -56.81 -35.54 11.81
CA ASP A 3 -55.62 -35.64 10.97
C ASP A 3 -55.35 -34.26 10.35
N PRO A 4 -54.13 -33.71 10.43
CA PRO A 4 -53.81 -32.49 9.73
C PRO A 4 -54.05 -32.72 8.24
N ASP A 5 -54.92 -31.90 7.63
CA ASP A 5 -55.20 -31.92 6.21
C ASP A 5 -53.86 -31.94 5.44
N ARG A 6 -53.64 -32.93 4.58
CA ARG A 6 -52.38 -33.14 3.83
C ARG A 6 -51.93 -31.85 3.16
N ARG A 7 -52.89 -31.04 2.72
CA ARG A 7 -52.67 -29.71 2.14
C ARG A 7 -52.02 -28.73 3.12
N GLN A 8 -52.51 -28.69 4.36
CA GLN A 8 -51.98 -27.82 5.41
C GLN A 8 -50.58 -28.25 5.86
N PHE A 9 -50.32 -29.57 5.90
CA PHE A 9 -48.97 -30.10 6.14
C PHE A 9 -47.99 -29.67 5.05
N LEU A 10 -48.33 -29.90 3.77
CA LEU A 10 -47.48 -29.50 2.64
C LEU A 10 -47.22 -27.98 2.58
N GLN A 11 -48.24 -27.16 2.86
CA GLN A 11 -48.10 -25.71 2.90
C GLN A 11 -47.19 -25.22 4.04
N ARG A 12 -47.31 -25.81 5.24
CA ARG A 12 -46.43 -25.47 6.35
C ARG A 12 -44.99 -25.86 6.03
N THR A 13 -44.76 -27.12 5.65
CA THR A 13 -43.41 -27.62 5.35
C THR A 13 -42.75 -26.82 4.22
N GLY A 14 -43.48 -26.51 3.14
CA GLY A 14 -42.96 -25.68 2.05
C GLY A 14 -42.55 -24.26 2.49
N ARG A 15 -43.36 -23.62 3.35
CA ARG A 15 -43.04 -22.29 3.91
C ARG A 15 -41.82 -22.34 4.82
N THR A 16 -41.72 -23.34 5.69
CA THR A 16 -40.56 -23.50 6.58
C THR A 16 -39.29 -23.73 5.78
N THR A 17 -39.33 -24.60 4.77
CA THR A 17 -38.16 -24.88 3.91
C THR A 17 -37.73 -23.63 3.15
N CYS A 18 -38.65 -22.86 2.57
CA CYS A 18 -38.31 -21.59 1.92
C CYS A 18 -37.73 -20.57 2.89
N ALA A 19 -38.30 -20.43 4.09
CA ALA A 19 -37.80 -19.50 5.11
C ALA A 19 -36.39 -19.88 5.57
N VAL A 20 -36.12 -21.17 5.79
CA VAL A 20 -34.79 -21.68 6.15
C VAL A 20 -33.81 -21.48 5.00
N ALA A 21 -34.20 -21.75 3.76
CA ALA A 21 -33.34 -21.56 2.59
C ALA A 21 -32.98 -20.08 2.39
N LEU A 22 -33.95 -19.17 2.45
CA LEU A 22 -33.72 -17.74 2.32
C LEU A 22 -32.92 -17.18 3.49
N GLY A 23 -33.26 -17.55 4.73
CA GLY A 23 -32.54 -17.13 5.92
C GLY A 23 -31.10 -17.65 5.96
N GLY A 24 -30.89 -18.92 5.63
CA GLY A 24 -29.56 -19.54 5.53
C GLY A 24 -28.71 -18.88 4.44
N THR A 25 -29.28 -18.62 3.26
CA THR A 25 -28.59 -17.91 2.19
C THR A 25 -28.23 -16.49 2.60
N GLY A 26 -29.15 -15.76 3.26
CA GLY A 26 -28.89 -14.42 3.79
C GLY A 26 -27.76 -14.39 4.82
N ILE A 27 -27.69 -15.37 5.72
CA ILE A 27 -26.61 -15.49 6.71
C ILE A 27 -25.27 -15.77 6.02
N VAL A 28 -25.23 -16.68 5.04
CA VAL A 28 -23.99 -17.02 4.30
C VAL A 28 -23.49 -15.82 3.50
N LEU A 29 -24.38 -15.12 2.78
CA LEU A 29 -24.03 -13.91 2.03
C LEU A 29 -23.61 -12.76 2.95
N GLY A 30 -24.29 -12.56 4.08
CA GLY A 30 -23.90 -11.56 5.08
C GLY A 30 -22.52 -11.83 5.67
N ARG A 31 -22.19 -13.10 5.98
CA ARG A 31 -20.86 -13.49 6.45
C ARG A 31 -19.76 -13.29 5.40
N ARG A 32 -20.05 -13.53 4.11
CA ARG A 32 -19.09 -13.25 3.02
C ARG A 32 -18.95 -11.76 2.71
N ALA A 33 -20.02 -10.97 2.85
CA ALA A 33 -19.93 -9.52 2.71
C ALA A 33 -19.11 -8.88 3.85
N CYS A 34 -19.08 -9.52 5.02
CA CYS A 34 -18.30 -9.10 6.19
C CYS A 34 -16.93 -9.78 6.33
N SER A 35 -16.55 -10.72 5.46
CA SER A 35 -15.14 -11.11 5.37
C SER A 35 -14.42 -9.94 4.72
N GLU A 36 -13.64 -9.22 5.52
CA GLU A 36 -12.95 -7.99 5.15
C GLU A 36 -12.02 -8.23 3.97
N ASP A 37 -12.55 -8.09 2.75
CA ASP A 37 -11.80 -8.17 1.50
C ASP A 37 -11.06 -6.84 1.30
N ALA A 38 -10.04 -6.59 2.11
CA ALA A 38 -9.21 -5.41 1.96
C ALA A 38 -8.36 -5.52 0.68
N TRP A 39 -8.03 -4.38 0.08
CA TRP A 39 -7.12 -4.34 -1.05
C TRP A 39 -5.68 -4.25 -0.57
N ALA A 40 -4.80 -5.06 -1.10
CA ALA A 40 -3.36 -4.94 -0.85
C ALA A 40 -2.58 -4.89 -2.15
N ILE A 41 -1.40 -4.27 -2.10
CA ILE A 41 -0.46 -4.23 -3.21
C ILE A 41 0.44 -5.45 -3.10
N VAL A 42 0.54 -6.22 -4.17
CA VAL A 42 1.49 -7.33 -4.33
C VAL A 42 2.84 -6.73 -4.73
N PRO A 43 3.87 -6.77 -3.85
CA PRO A 43 5.12 -6.03 -4.07
C PRO A 43 5.84 -6.40 -5.36
N ASN A 44 5.96 -7.70 -5.66
CA ASN A 44 6.68 -8.19 -6.85
C ASN A 44 5.97 -7.91 -8.18
N LYS A 45 4.69 -7.52 -8.16
CA LYS A 45 3.97 -7.10 -9.36
C LYS A 45 4.08 -5.61 -9.62
N CYS A 46 4.00 -4.79 -8.56
CA CYS A 46 3.97 -3.35 -8.69
C CYS A 46 5.29 -2.80 -9.25
N VAL A 47 5.25 -2.11 -10.40
CA VAL A 47 6.44 -1.51 -11.03
C VAL A 47 7.19 -0.55 -10.09
N ASN A 48 6.46 0.19 -9.25
CA ASN A 48 7.07 1.07 -8.27
C ASN A 48 7.83 0.31 -7.19
N ILE A 49 7.41 -0.90 -6.80
CA ILE A 49 7.98 -1.64 -5.67
C ILE A 49 8.97 -2.72 -6.11
N ARG A 50 8.64 -3.53 -7.12
CA ARG A 50 9.45 -4.68 -7.54
C ARG A 50 10.88 -4.28 -7.92
N LEU A 51 11.81 -5.19 -7.64
CA LEU A 51 13.21 -5.01 -8.02
C LEU A 51 13.41 -5.21 -9.53
N GLY A 52 14.57 -4.79 -10.03
CA GLY A 52 14.91 -4.85 -11.46
C GLY A 52 14.28 -3.75 -12.32
N VAL A 53 13.49 -2.84 -11.71
CA VAL A 53 12.94 -1.66 -12.37
C VAL A 53 13.32 -0.42 -11.57
N THR A 54 14.06 0.50 -12.20
CA THR A 54 14.60 1.71 -11.58
C THR A 54 14.56 2.88 -12.53
N GLY A 55 14.36 4.09 -12.02
CA GLY A 55 14.40 5.32 -12.79
C GLY A 55 13.09 6.09 -12.75
N SER A 56 13.22 7.40 -12.53
CA SER A 56 12.12 8.35 -12.41
C SER A 56 11.11 8.35 -13.57
N GLU A 57 11.52 7.90 -14.75
CA GLU A 57 10.71 7.81 -15.96
C GLU A 57 9.75 6.61 -15.97
N GLN A 58 9.99 5.60 -15.13
CA GLN A 58 9.17 4.38 -15.04
C GLN A 58 8.16 4.45 -13.88
N VAL A 59 8.09 5.59 -13.19
CA VAL A 59 7.18 5.79 -12.06
C VAL A 59 5.73 5.72 -12.53
N CYS A 60 4.95 4.84 -11.91
CA CYS A 60 3.50 4.79 -12.05
C CYS A 60 2.83 5.67 -10.97
N ASP A 61 1.94 6.57 -11.37
CA ASP A 61 1.26 7.51 -10.47
C ASP A 61 -0.23 7.21 -10.24
N VAL A 62 -0.76 6.11 -10.78
CA VAL A 62 -2.17 5.69 -10.65
C VAL A 62 -2.63 5.65 -9.18
N CYS A 63 -1.75 5.23 -8.26
CA CYS A 63 -2.06 5.23 -6.83
C CYS A 63 -2.38 6.63 -6.27
N ALA A 64 -1.81 7.67 -6.87
CA ALA A 64 -2.02 9.06 -6.48
C ALA A 64 -3.18 9.74 -7.22
N THR A 65 -3.51 9.32 -8.44
CA THR A 65 -4.50 9.99 -9.30
C THR A 65 -5.89 9.36 -9.25
N ASP A 66 -5.97 8.05 -9.05
CA ASP A 66 -7.21 7.28 -9.29
C ASP A 66 -7.93 6.88 -8.01
N CYS A 67 -7.42 7.28 -6.85
CA CYS A 67 -8.14 7.09 -5.62
C CYS A 67 -9.41 7.95 -5.60
N VAL A 68 -10.51 7.38 -5.10
CA VAL A 68 -11.75 8.12 -4.87
C VAL A 68 -11.63 9.20 -3.78
N LEU A 69 -10.58 9.11 -2.97
CA LEU A 69 -10.25 10.11 -1.94
C LEU A 69 -9.38 11.22 -2.54
N PRO A 70 -9.62 12.51 -2.19
CA PRO A 70 -8.79 13.62 -2.66
C PRO A 70 -7.31 13.49 -2.30
N LEU A 71 -7.04 12.95 -1.12
CA LEU A 71 -5.74 12.42 -0.75
C LEU A 71 -5.88 10.91 -0.68
N SER A 72 -5.14 10.19 -1.53
CA SER A 72 -5.29 8.74 -1.74
C SER A 72 -5.37 7.93 -0.44
N ALA A 73 -5.86 6.70 -0.44
CA ALA A 73 -5.64 5.79 0.70
C ALA A 73 -4.26 5.11 0.65
N VAL A 74 -3.55 5.19 -0.48
CA VAL A 74 -2.22 4.60 -0.65
C VAL A 74 -1.15 5.56 -0.13
N ARG A 75 -0.26 5.06 0.73
CA ARG A 75 0.87 5.84 1.28
C ARG A 75 2.18 5.13 0.98
N ALA A 76 3.24 5.92 0.85
CA ALA A 76 4.57 5.39 1.04
C ALA A 76 4.76 5.08 2.54
N VAL A 77 5.42 3.97 2.85
CA VAL A 77 5.76 3.53 4.21
C VAL A 77 7.22 3.13 4.20
N ASN A 78 8.00 3.62 5.16
CA ASN A 78 9.40 3.24 5.32
C ASN A 78 9.52 2.12 6.35
N ASP A 79 10.05 0.97 5.94
CA ASP A 79 10.49 -0.08 6.85
C ASP A 79 11.84 0.30 7.44
N HIS A 80 11.79 0.91 8.61
CA HIS A 80 12.96 1.47 9.27
C HIS A 80 14.02 0.42 9.65
N ALA A 81 13.66 -0.86 9.72
CA ALA A 81 14.58 -1.97 9.97
C ALA A 81 15.45 -2.30 8.74
N GLU A 82 14.94 -2.04 7.53
CA GLU A 82 15.63 -2.28 6.25
C GLU A 82 16.26 -0.99 5.69
N CYS A 83 16.01 0.16 6.32
CA CYS A 83 16.46 1.46 5.86
C CYS A 83 17.95 1.69 6.20
N GLY A 84 18.75 2.04 5.18
CA GLY A 84 20.19 2.31 5.34
C GLY A 84 20.55 3.62 6.04
N ARG A 85 19.55 4.43 6.44
CA ARG A 85 19.72 5.72 7.16
C ARG A 85 20.70 6.68 6.50
N CYS A 86 20.75 6.68 5.17
CA CYS A 86 21.76 7.36 4.36
C CYS A 86 21.83 8.87 4.64
N CYS A 87 23.03 9.46 4.58
CA CYS A 87 23.16 10.92 4.53
C CYS A 87 22.51 11.50 3.25
N ILE A 88 22.83 10.88 2.10
CA ILE A 88 22.24 11.20 0.81
C ILE A 88 21.31 10.05 0.41
N CYS A 89 20.02 10.19 0.70
CA CYS A 89 19.02 9.19 0.35
C CYS A 89 18.45 9.45 -1.06
N PRO A 90 18.53 8.49 -1.99
CA PRO A 90 17.98 8.65 -3.35
C PRO A 90 16.45 8.74 -3.37
N ALA A 91 15.77 8.23 -2.33
CA ALA A 91 14.33 8.36 -2.18
C ALA A 91 13.89 9.76 -1.72
N TYR A 92 14.82 10.53 -1.13
CA TYR A 92 14.58 11.88 -0.62
C TYR A 92 15.03 12.95 -1.61
N TYR A 93 16.23 12.79 -2.16
CA TYR A 93 16.88 13.74 -3.06
C TYR A 93 16.83 13.29 -4.51
N ASP A 94 16.76 14.26 -5.43
CA ASP A 94 17.07 14.03 -6.83
C ASP A 94 18.59 13.96 -7.01
N VAL A 95 19.16 12.77 -6.78
CA VAL A 95 20.63 12.53 -6.77
C VAL A 95 21.27 12.66 -8.15
N ARG A 96 20.48 12.73 -9.22
CA ARG A 96 20.95 12.97 -10.60
C ARG A 96 20.90 14.46 -10.97
N GLY A 97 20.29 15.28 -10.10
CA GLY A 97 20.15 16.71 -10.28
C GLY A 97 21.39 17.51 -9.87
N PRO A 98 21.32 18.85 -9.94
CA PRO A 98 22.41 19.72 -9.53
C PRO A 98 22.64 19.66 -8.01
N MET A 99 23.90 19.85 -7.63
CA MET A 99 24.31 19.97 -6.24
C MET A 99 24.04 21.38 -5.71
N GLY A 100 23.61 21.45 -4.46
CA GLY A 100 23.44 22.68 -3.69
C GLY A 100 24.77 23.20 -3.13
N PRO A 101 24.74 24.39 -2.52
CA PRO A 101 25.93 25.03 -1.94
C PRO A 101 26.48 24.28 -0.70
N ASP A 102 25.67 23.44 -0.07
CA ASP A 102 26.00 22.58 1.06
C ASP A 102 26.60 21.22 0.64
N GLY A 103 26.76 20.98 -0.66
CA GLY A 103 27.25 19.70 -1.19
C GLY A 103 26.22 18.57 -1.13
N LEU A 104 24.94 18.88 -0.91
CA LEU A 104 23.83 17.94 -1.02
C LEU A 104 23.04 18.21 -2.32
N PRO A 105 22.29 17.23 -2.86
CA PRO A 105 21.45 17.51 -4.03
C PRO A 105 20.41 18.60 -3.73
N ALA A 106 20.26 19.57 -4.63
CA ALA A 106 19.48 20.78 -4.37
C ALA A 106 17.97 20.56 -4.34
N LYS A 107 17.48 19.44 -4.89
CA LYS A 107 16.06 19.18 -5.13
C LYS A 107 15.58 17.92 -4.42
N LYS A 108 14.41 18.00 -3.81
CA LYS A 108 13.70 16.85 -3.24
C LYS A 108 12.95 16.09 -4.33
N LEU A 109 12.91 14.76 -4.21
CA LEU A 109 12.22 13.89 -5.15
C LEU A 109 10.69 13.92 -4.97
N CYS A 110 10.21 14.01 -3.72
CA CYS A 110 8.79 14.03 -3.42
C CYS A 110 8.18 15.40 -3.77
N PRO A 111 7.23 15.48 -4.73
CA PRO A 111 6.64 16.75 -5.14
C PRO A 111 5.75 17.39 -4.06
N ARG A 112 5.33 16.60 -3.06
CA ARG A 112 4.49 17.07 -1.94
C ARG A 112 5.28 17.30 -0.66
N ASP A 113 6.61 17.16 -0.72
CA ASP A 113 7.52 17.25 0.43
C ASP A 113 7.03 16.44 1.65
N ALA A 114 6.62 15.20 1.36
CA ALA A 114 5.99 14.30 2.34
C ALA A 114 7.00 13.44 3.11
N ILE A 115 8.30 13.66 2.96
CA ILE A 115 9.32 12.92 3.69
C ILE A 115 9.99 13.88 4.65
N VAL A 116 9.99 13.52 5.93
CA VAL A 116 10.70 14.24 7.00
C VAL A 116 12.05 13.56 7.19
N ARG A 117 13.12 14.34 7.13
CA ARG A 117 14.50 13.88 7.34
C ARG A 117 14.99 14.41 8.68
N THR A 118 15.23 13.52 9.63
CA THR A 118 15.64 13.86 11.00
C THR A 118 17.02 13.27 11.29
N PRO A 119 18.02 14.05 11.73
CA PRO A 119 19.30 13.49 12.14
C PRO A 119 19.13 12.57 13.35
N ILE A 120 19.83 11.45 13.35
CA ILE A 120 19.81 10.47 14.46
C ILE A 120 21.23 10.10 14.87
N GLY A 121 21.39 9.70 16.13
CA GLY A 121 22.70 9.34 16.69
C GLY A 121 23.57 10.57 17.00
N GLU A 122 24.88 10.34 17.07
CA GLU A 122 25.86 11.40 17.24
C GLU A 122 26.08 12.12 15.91
N VAL A 123 25.98 13.45 15.94
CA VAL A 123 26.22 14.28 14.75
C VAL A 123 27.68 14.66 14.70
N ASP A 124 28.37 14.23 13.64
CA ASP A 124 29.71 14.66 13.30
C ASP A 124 29.65 16.02 12.57
N PRO A 125 30.13 17.11 13.18
CA PRO A 125 30.14 18.43 12.55
C PRO A 125 31.31 18.61 11.57
N TYR A 126 32.31 17.72 11.60
CA TYR A 126 33.52 17.80 10.78
C TYR A 126 33.40 16.95 9.51
N ASP A 127 32.66 15.84 9.55
CA ASP A 127 32.29 15.04 8.39
C ASP A 127 30.76 14.88 8.26
N PRO A 128 30.07 15.80 7.59
CA PRO A 128 28.62 15.74 7.40
C PRO A 128 28.12 14.49 6.68
N LEU A 129 28.98 13.80 5.90
CA LEU A 129 28.62 12.58 5.18
C LEU A 129 28.56 11.35 6.10
N ASN A 130 29.20 11.43 7.26
CA ASN A 130 29.18 10.40 8.30
C ASN A 130 27.92 10.45 9.20
N ASN A 131 27.00 11.39 8.93
CA ASN A 131 25.76 11.53 9.70
C ASN A 131 24.64 10.61 9.19
N PHE A 132 23.88 10.05 10.13
CA PHE A 132 22.75 9.18 9.85
C PHE A 132 21.42 9.93 9.99
N TYR A 133 20.45 9.55 9.16
CA TYR A 133 19.15 10.21 9.12
C TYR A 133 18.00 9.22 9.13
N GLU A 134 16.97 9.56 9.91
CA GLU A 134 15.67 8.93 9.87
C GLU A 134 14.77 9.62 8.85
N TYR A 135 14.14 8.81 8.00
CA TYR A 135 13.23 9.24 6.95
C TYR A 135 11.82 8.77 7.27
N THR A 136 10.99 9.66 7.79
CA THR A 136 9.59 9.37 8.16
C THR A 136 8.66 9.95 7.11
N ILE A 137 7.60 9.22 6.76
CA ILE A 137 6.59 9.70 5.80
C ILE A 137 5.51 10.49 6.54
N ASP A 138 5.34 11.77 6.16
CA ASP A 138 4.21 12.60 6.58
C ASP A 138 2.97 12.21 5.76
N GLU A 139 2.13 11.38 6.37
CA GLU A 139 0.92 10.84 5.73
C GLU A 139 -0.15 11.88 5.43
N SER A 140 -0.09 13.07 6.05
CA SER A 140 -0.98 14.18 5.75
C SER A 140 -0.67 14.83 4.39
N LYS A 141 0.58 14.65 3.92
CA LYS A 141 1.05 15.17 2.63
C LYS A 141 1.17 14.09 1.58
N CYS A 142 1.54 12.88 1.96
CA CYS A 142 1.80 11.78 1.02
C CYS A 142 0.51 11.36 0.31
N ASN A 143 0.55 11.30 -1.02
CA ASN A 143 -0.57 10.83 -1.84
C ASN A 143 -0.27 9.47 -2.51
N GLY A 144 0.86 8.83 -2.20
CA GLY A 144 1.21 7.53 -2.77
C GLY A 144 1.73 7.57 -4.21
N CYS A 145 2.36 8.67 -4.65
CA CYS A 145 2.84 8.82 -6.04
C CYS A 145 4.01 7.90 -6.46
N GLY A 146 4.56 7.09 -5.55
CA GLY A 146 5.55 6.06 -5.87
C GLY A 146 6.97 6.54 -6.20
N ARG A 147 7.22 7.84 -6.39
CA ARG A 147 8.56 8.36 -6.76
C ARG A 147 9.66 7.94 -5.79
N CYS A 148 9.43 8.13 -4.49
CA CYS A 148 10.40 7.74 -3.45
C CYS A 148 10.60 6.22 -3.39
N VAL A 149 9.56 5.43 -3.65
CA VAL A 149 9.63 3.97 -3.71
C VAL A 149 10.48 3.52 -4.90
N MET A 150 10.33 4.17 -6.06
CA MET A 150 11.11 3.85 -7.26
C MET A 150 12.62 4.04 -7.08
N GLU A 151 13.03 5.12 -6.41
CA GLU A 151 14.45 5.45 -6.22
C GLU A 151 15.04 4.85 -4.93
N CYS A 152 14.21 4.31 -4.04
CA CYS A 152 14.68 3.55 -2.87
C CYS A 152 15.06 2.12 -3.24
N LYS A 153 15.68 1.85 -4.39
CA LYS A 153 16.01 0.49 -4.85
C LYS A 153 17.48 0.38 -5.24
N ASP A 154 17.96 -0.86 -5.34
CA ASP A 154 19.31 -1.14 -5.83
C ASP A 154 19.55 -0.49 -7.20
N PRO A 155 20.76 0.03 -7.47
CA PRO A 155 21.96 -0.04 -6.63
C PRO A 155 22.11 1.08 -5.58
N ALA A 156 21.22 2.08 -5.56
CA ALA A 156 21.40 3.29 -4.76
C ALA A 156 20.66 3.27 -3.40
N GLY A 157 19.56 2.53 -3.31
CA GLY A 157 18.76 2.34 -2.11
C GLY A 157 18.55 0.87 -1.79
N LEU A 158 17.91 0.57 -0.65
CA LEU A 158 17.80 -0.80 -0.11
C LEU A 158 16.40 -1.43 -0.21
N GLY A 159 15.45 -0.78 -0.85
CA GLY A 159 14.07 -1.25 -0.96
C GLY A 159 13.17 -0.89 0.22
N SER A 160 13.66 -0.12 1.20
CA SER A 160 12.96 0.04 2.49
C SER A 160 11.65 0.82 2.42
N ILE A 161 11.47 1.70 1.43
CA ILE A 161 10.23 2.45 1.26
C ILE A 161 9.34 1.75 0.24
N ARG A 162 8.11 1.39 0.64
CA ARG A 162 7.11 0.72 -0.22
C ARG A 162 5.76 1.44 -0.23
N LEU A 163 4.93 1.18 -1.24
CA LEU A 163 3.54 1.63 -1.23
C LEU A 163 2.67 0.62 -0.47
N GLU A 164 1.80 1.13 0.41
CA GLU A 164 0.83 0.35 1.15
C GLU A 164 -0.55 1.02 1.12
N VAL A 165 -1.61 0.21 1.17
CA VAL A 165 -2.98 0.71 1.36
C VAL A 165 -3.20 0.94 2.85
N ARG A 166 -3.55 2.17 3.24
CA ARG A 166 -3.90 2.52 4.62
C ARG A 166 -5.35 2.20 4.90
N TYR A 167 -5.58 1.10 5.62
CA TYR A 167 -6.93 0.61 5.90
C TYR A 167 -7.75 1.53 6.79
N ASP A 168 -7.07 2.30 7.65
CA ASP A 168 -7.65 3.38 8.45
C ASP A 168 -8.17 4.56 7.61
N LEU A 169 -7.63 4.75 6.40
CA LEU A 169 -8.05 5.80 5.47
C LEU A 169 -8.98 5.27 4.37
N CYS A 170 -8.84 4.00 3.99
CA CYS A 170 -9.59 3.38 2.92
C CYS A 170 -11.09 3.32 3.26
N VAL A 171 -11.92 3.88 2.39
CA VAL A 171 -13.39 3.85 2.54
C VAL A 171 -14.02 2.50 2.18
N CYS A 172 -13.20 1.47 1.93
CA CYS A 172 -13.65 0.11 1.62
C CYS A 172 -14.73 0.06 0.51
N CYS A 173 -14.49 0.76 -0.59
CA CYS A 173 -15.47 0.93 -1.69
C CYS A 173 -15.86 -0.36 -2.42
N ASN A 174 -15.29 -1.51 -2.06
CA ASN A 174 -15.47 -2.83 -2.71
C ASN A 174 -15.20 -2.88 -4.23
N GLN A 175 -14.83 -1.77 -4.86
CA GLN A 175 -14.39 -1.67 -6.24
C GLN A 175 -13.33 -0.57 -6.29
N CYS A 176 -12.06 -0.91 -6.01
CA CYS A 176 -11.00 0.08 -5.96
C CYS A 176 -10.67 0.54 -7.38
N SER A 177 -10.89 1.83 -7.67
CA SER A 177 -10.54 2.46 -8.95
C SER A 177 -9.05 2.30 -9.28
N ILE A 178 -8.17 2.46 -8.29
CA ILE A 178 -6.72 2.21 -8.45
C ILE A 178 -6.46 0.77 -8.91
N ALA A 179 -7.15 -0.22 -8.33
CA ALA A 179 -6.97 -1.62 -8.71
C ALA A 179 -7.45 -1.90 -10.14
N GLN A 180 -8.54 -1.24 -10.57
CA GLN A 180 -9.09 -1.37 -11.92
C GLN A 180 -8.20 -0.75 -13.00
N HIS A 181 -7.48 0.33 -12.67
CA HIS A 181 -6.60 1.04 -13.60
C HIS A 181 -5.10 0.73 -13.39
N CYS A 182 -4.76 -0.20 -12.50
CA CYS A 182 -3.35 -0.56 -12.26
C CYS A 182 -2.78 -1.30 -13.48
N PRO A 183 -1.75 -0.75 -14.16
CA PRO A 183 -1.24 -1.34 -15.40
C PRO A 183 -0.53 -2.68 -15.19
N GLU A 184 -0.11 -2.99 -13.97
CA GLU A 184 0.61 -4.22 -13.61
C GLU A 184 -0.29 -5.25 -12.91
N GLU A 185 -1.60 -4.96 -12.78
CA GLU A 185 -2.55 -5.80 -12.04
C GLU A 185 -2.02 -6.18 -10.64
N ALA A 186 -1.37 -5.21 -9.98
CA ALA A 186 -0.61 -5.42 -8.75
C ALA A 186 -1.47 -5.43 -7.49
N TYR A 187 -2.79 -5.35 -7.61
CA TYR A 187 -3.70 -5.33 -6.47
C TYR A 187 -4.39 -6.68 -6.30
N CYS A 188 -4.46 -7.18 -5.07
CA CYS A 188 -5.21 -8.38 -4.73
C CYS A 188 -6.19 -8.10 -3.58
N ARG A 189 -7.24 -8.93 -3.51
CA ARG A 189 -8.06 -9.02 -2.31
C ARG A 189 -7.34 -9.88 -1.30
N ILE A 190 -7.15 -9.33 -0.11
CA ILE A 190 -6.77 -10.08 1.06
C ILE A 190 -8.02 -10.20 1.93
N GLY A 191 -8.36 -11.43 2.32
CA GLY A 191 -9.39 -11.65 3.35
C GLY A 191 -8.81 -11.37 4.74
N PRO A 192 -9.42 -11.91 5.82
CA PRO A 192 -8.91 -11.76 7.20
C PRO A 192 -7.61 -12.56 7.49
N GLN A 193 -6.79 -12.87 6.49
CA GLN A 193 -5.56 -13.68 6.56
C GLN A 193 -4.41 -13.01 5.80
N PRO A 194 -3.14 -13.36 6.11
CA PRO A 194 -2.07 -12.39 6.37
C PRO A 194 -1.74 -11.50 5.17
N ALA A 195 -1.25 -10.30 5.50
CA ALA A 195 -0.77 -9.32 4.53
C ALA A 195 0.14 -9.98 3.47
N PRO A 196 0.12 -9.50 2.22
CA PRO A 196 0.97 -10.06 1.16
C PRO A 196 2.43 -10.10 1.62
N ALA A 197 3.16 -11.12 1.16
CA ALA A 197 4.57 -11.29 1.50
C ALA A 197 5.34 -9.98 1.25
N ARG A 198 6.02 -9.51 2.29
CA ARG A 198 6.82 -8.29 2.25
C ARG A 198 8.14 -8.49 1.49
N THR A 199 8.64 -9.72 1.46
CA THR A 199 9.91 -10.10 0.83
C THR A 199 9.84 -9.89 -0.67
N LEU A 200 10.75 -9.05 -1.18
CA LEU A 200 10.90 -8.82 -2.62
C LEU A 200 11.70 -9.96 -3.24
N GLU A 201 11.26 -10.43 -4.41
CA GLU A 201 12.04 -11.40 -5.20
C GLU A 201 13.36 -10.76 -5.63
N GLY A 202 14.48 -11.36 -5.21
CA GLY A 202 15.82 -10.84 -5.47
C GLY A 202 16.33 -9.80 -4.46
N GLY A 203 15.59 -9.56 -3.37
CA GLY A 203 16.03 -8.67 -2.29
C GLY A 203 17.19 -9.25 -1.47
N HIS A 204 17.94 -8.36 -0.81
CA HIS A 204 18.97 -8.74 0.15
C HIS A 204 18.32 -9.37 1.39
N VAL A 205 18.73 -10.60 1.74
CA VAL A 205 18.28 -11.36 2.94
C VAL A 205 19.15 -11.02 4.13
#